data_AF-A0A918S350-F1
#
_entry.id   AF-A0A918S350-F1
#
_cell.length_a   1.000
_cell.length_b   1.000
_cell.length_c   1.000
_cell.angle_alpha   90.00
_cell.angle_beta   90.00
_cell.angle_gamma   90.00
#
_symmetry.space_group_name_H-M   'P 1'
#
loop_
_entity.id
_entity.type
_entity.pdbx_description
1 polymer ?
#
loop_
_entity_poly.entity_id
_entity_poly.type
_entity_poly.pdbx_seq_one_letter_code
_entity_poly.pdbx_strand_id
1 'polypeptide(L)' 'MPTLPPIVEVDERQFPELRDVFLAIDAGIAALVASDPAFRPKRAHRRRMRIAKSGRAALRRTRVQRKAA' A
#
# COMPACT_ATOMS: atom_id res chain seq x y z
N MET A 1 23.33 8.59 -25.60
CA MET A 1 22.47 8.35 -24.42
C MET A 1 22.89 9.33 -23.36
N PRO A 2 22.02 10.28 -22.93
CA PRO A 2 22.37 11.14 -21.80
C PRO A 2 22.59 10.26 -20.56
N THR A 3 23.76 10.41 -19.93
CA THR A 3 24.07 9.75 -18.65
C THR A 3 23.37 10.52 -17.53
N LEU A 4 22.70 9.78 -16.64
CA LEU A 4 22.13 10.38 -15.45
C LEU A 4 23.26 10.87 -14.53
N PRO A 5 23.04 11.99 -13.82
CA PRO A 5 23.98 12.43 -12.80
C PRO A 5 24.07 11.40 -11.66
N PRO A 6 25.20 11.37 -10.94
CA PRO A 6 25.36 10.47 -9.79
C PRO A 6 24.30 10.79 -8.73
N ILE A 7 23.78 9.72 -8.10
CA ILE A 7 22.86 9.84 -6.96
C ILE A 7 23.67 10.31 -5.76
N VAL A 8 23.23 11.39 -5.12
CA VAL A 8 23.82 11.92 -3.89
C VAL A 8 22.88 11.58 -2.75
N GLU A 9 23.38 10.85 -1.75
CA GLU A 9 22.66 10.63 -0.50
C GLU A 9 22.82 11.86 0.40
N VAL A 10 21.70 12.42 0.85
CA VAL A 10 21.69 13.59 1.74
C VAL A 10 21.19 13.12 3.11
N ASP A 11 22.00 13.35 4.15
CA ASP A 11 21.57 13.14 5.53
C ASP A 11 20.79 14.36 6.01
N GLU A 12 19.49 14.19 6.25
CA GLU A 12 18.59 15.26 6.74
C GLU A 12 19.06 15.88 8.06
N ARG A 13 19.85 15.17 8.87
CA ARG A 13 20.39 15.69 10.12
C ARG A 13 21.52 16.70 9.89
N GLN A 14 22.19 16.62 8.75
CA GLN A 14 23.29 17.52 8.39
C GLN A 14 22.78 18.83 7.77
N PHE A 15 21.59 18.79 7.15
CA PHE A 15 21.00 19.93 6.44
C PHE A 15 19.51 20.08 6.79
N PRO A 16 19.16 20.44 8.04
CA PRO A 16 17.78 20.51 8.50
C PRO A 16 16.92 21.51 7.70
N GLU A 17 17.51 22.55 7.13
CA GLU A 17 16.85 23.54 6.27
C GLU A 17 16.33 22.95 4.95
N LEU A 18 16.94 21.87 4.45
CA LEU A 18 16.50 21.22 3.22
C LEU A 18 15.22 20.42 3.43
N ARG A 19 14.87 20.09 4.68
CA ARG A 19 13.66 19.33 4.99
C ARG A 19 12.41 20.04 4.47
N ASP A 20 12.29 21.33 4.73
CA ASP A 20 11.11 22.11 4.31
C ASP A 20 11.05 22.20 2.78
N VAL A 21 12.20 22.24 2.11
CA VAL A 21 12.31 22.22 0.65
C VAL A 21 11.83 20.89 0.08
N PHE A 22 12.31 19.76 0.62
CA PHE A 22 11.86 18.43 0.17
C PHE A 22 10.36 18.22 0.41
N LEU A 23 9.84 18.65 1.57
CA LEU A 23 8.40 18.60 1.85
C LEU A 23 7.58 19.42 0.86
N ALA A 24 8.05 20.61 0.48
CA ALA A 24 7.39 21.44 -0.52
C ALA A 24 7.40 20.80 -1.92
N ILE A 25 8.52 20.17 -2.29
CA ILE A 25 8.63 19.42 -3.56
C ILE A 25 7.65 18.25 -3.59
N ASP A 26 7.63 17.43 -2.53
CA ASP A 26 6.71 16.29 -2.41
C ASP A 26 5.25 16.72 -2.50
N ALA A 27 4.89 17.82 -1.83
CA ALA A 27 3.54 18.38 -1.89
C ALA A 27 3.17 18.84 -3.31
N GLY A 28 4.10 19.47 -4.03
CA GLY A 28 3.92 19.87 -5.42
C GLY A 28 3.72 18.68 -6.36
N ILE A 29 4.56 17.65 -6.23
CA ILE A 29 4.43 16.41 -7.01
C ILE A 29 3.08 15.73 -6.71
N ALA A 30 2.71 15.62 -5.43
CA ALA A 30 1.44 15.04 -5.03
C ALA A 30 0.24 15.80 -5.62
N ALA A 31 0.29 17.13 -5.66
CA ALA A 31 -0.74 17.96 -6.27
C ALA A 31 -0.85 17.72 -7.79
N LEU A 32 0.28 17.64 -8.50
CA LEU A 32 0.31 17.31 -9.93
C LEU A 32 -0.30 15.93 -10.20
N VAL A 33 0.14 14.91 -9.46
CA VAL A 33 -0.35 13.53 -9.58
C VAL A 33 -1.84 13.44 -9.25
N ALA A 34 -2.32 14.16 -8.24
CA ALA A 34 -3.74 14.19 -7.89
C ALA A 34 -4.62 14.89 -8.95
N SER A 35 -4.06 15.90 -9.62
CA SER A 35 -4.76 16.67 -10.64
C SER A 35 -4.96 15.90 -11.95
N ASP A 36 -4.02 15.00 -12.29
CA ASP A 36 -4.04 14.26 -13.55
C ASP A 36 -4.79 12.92 -13.41
N PRO A 37 -5.91 12.73 -14.15
CA PRO A 37 -6.67 11.48 -14.14
C PRO A 37 -5.86 10.24 -14.56
N ALA A 38 -4.79 10.40 -15.33
CA ALA A 38 -3.95 9.30 -15.80
C ALA A 38 -3.25 8.55 -14.65
N PHE A 39 -2.96 9.25 -13.54
CA PHE A 39 -2.36 8.65 -12.36
C PHE A 39 -3.37 8.07 -11.38
N ARG A 40 -4.68 8.17 -11.66
CA ARG A 40 -5.70 7.61 -10.77
C ARG A 40 -5.56 6.08 -10.73
N PRO A 41 -5.44 5.46 -9.54
CA PRO A 41 -5.39 4.03 -9.45
C PRO A 41 -6.68 3.44 -10.05
N LYS A 42 -6.50 2.57 -11.06
CA LYS A 42 -7.60 1.88 -11.73
C LYS A 42 -8.36 1.11 -10.67
N ARG A 43 -9.61 1.51 -10.39
CA ARG A 43 -10.45 0.82 -9.40
C ARG A 43 -10.54 -0.64 -9.80
N ALA A 44 -9.86 -1.52 -9.08
CA ALA A 44 -10.03 -2.95 -9.23
C ALA A 44 -11.51 -3.22 -8.96
N HIS A 45 -12.25 -3.63 -10.00
CA HIS A 45 -13.63 -4.01 -9.85
C HIS A 45 -13.64 -5.22 -8.91
N ARG A 46 -13.92 -4.98 -7.62
CA ARG A 46 -14.17 -6.05 -6.64
C ARG A 46 -15.43 -6.75 -7.12
N ARG A 47 -15.25 -7.71 -8.02
CA ARG A 47 -16.23 -8.72 -8.36
C ARG A 47 -16.54 -9.39 -7.03
N ARG A 48 -17.69 -9.04 -6.43
CA ARG A 48 -18.22 -9.73 -5.26
C ARG A 48 -18.42 -11.17 -5.72
N MET A 49 -17.41 -12.02 -5.53
CA MET A 49 -17.59 -13.46 -5.59
C MET A 49 -18.61 -13.75 -4.50
N ARG A 50 -19.86 -13.96 -4.89
CA ARG A 50 -20.86 -14.62 -4.06
C ARG A 50 -20.25 -15.99 -3.76
N ILE A 51 -19.51 -16.08 -2.66
CA ILE A 51 -19.17 -17.37 -2.07
C ILE A 51 -20.53 -17.99 -1.76
N ALA A 52 -20.90 -18.99 -2.55
CA ALA A 52 -22.08 -19.78 -2.31
C ALA A 52 -21.99 -20.32 -0.87
N LYS A 53 -23.04 -20.05 -0.07
CA LYS A 53 -23.25 -20.65 1.24
C LYS A 53 -23.45 -22.16 1.08
N SER A 54 -22.39 -22.91 0.88
CA SER A 54 -22.40 -24.38 0.98
C SER A 54 -21.10 -24.85 1.58
N GLY A 55 -20.99 -24.71 2.90
CA GLY A 55 -19.81 -25.16 3.64
C GLY A 55 -19.95 -25.04 5.16
N ARG A 56 -21.18 -25.02 5.69
CA ARG A 56 -21.43 -25.05 7.14
C ARG A 56 -21.32 -26.50 7.63
N ALA A 57 -20.14 -27.12 7.50
CA ALA A 57 -19.96 -28.53 7.93
C ALA A 57 -18.56 -28.90 8.45
N ALA A 58 -17.60 -27.96 8.58
CA ALA A 58 -16.21 -28.34 8.91
C ALA A 58 -15.68 -27.87 10.28
N LEU A 59 -16.49 -27.28 11.17
CA LEU A 59 -15.99 -26.65 12.41
C LEU A 59 -16.51 -27.24 13.73
N ARG A 60 -17.11 -28.44 13.72
CA ARG A 60 -17.76 -29.01 14.93
C ARG A 60 -17.32 -30.41 15.34
N ARG A 61 -16.23 -30.98 14.82
CA ARG A 61 -15.83 -32.36 15.16
C ARG A 61 -14.49 -32.57 15.87
N THR A 62 -13.73 -31.54 16.22
CA THR A 62 -12.41 -31.73 16.86
C THR A 62 -12.33 -31.35 18.33
N ARG A 63 -13.44 -30.97 18.99
CA ARG A 63 -13.41 -30.49 20.39
C ARG A 63 -14.10 -31.40 21.42
N VAL A 64 -14.36 -32.67 21.10
CA VAL A 64 -15.07 -33.60 22.03
C VAL A 64 -14.27 -34.87 22.37
N GLN A 65 -13.06 -35.08 21.85
CA GLN A 65 -12.21 -36.23 22.23
C GLN A 65 -11.06 -35.91 23.19
N ARG A 66 -11.18 -34.85 24.00
CA ARG A 66 -10.29 -34.62 25.16
C ARG A 66 -11.09 -34.36 26.43
N LYS A 67 -11.99 -35.28 26.79
CA LYS A 67 -12.42 -35.55 28.17
C LYS A 67 -13.37 -36.75 28.22
N ALA A 68 -12.82 -37.96 28.35
CA ALA A 68 -13.39 -39.10 29.08
C ALA A 68 -12.64 -40.38 28.71
N ALA A 69 -12.17 -41.08 29.75
CA ALA A 69 -11.53 -42.40 29.80
C ALA A 69 -10.09 -42.47 29.25
#